data_AF-A0A1F7CPJ1-F1
#
_entry.id   AF-A0A1F7CPJ1-F1
#
_cell.length_a   1.000
_cell.length_b   1.000
_cell.length_c   1.000
_cell.angle_alpha   90.00
_cell.angle_beta   90.00
_cell.angle_gamma   90.00
#
_symmetry.space_group_name_H-M   'P 1'
#
loop_
_entity.id
_entity.type
_entity.pdbx_description
1 polymer ?
#
loop_
_entity_poly.entity_id
_entity_poly.type
_entity_poly.pdbx_seq_one_letter_code
_entity_poly.pdbx_strand_id
1 'polypeptide(L)'
;MSPPSRILLRLLCNLLFIWGLTEYAAQLFLLTGGLPAILIIGFLLTAIDLLICPFLTFLTFPLRLFLSLLNILVISGLSLGILVFLGREFSSEILTLTIIGGVRDIFLLIAIFSLRDTFLRFFVQ
;
A
#
# COMPACT_ATOMS: atom_id res chain seq x y z
N MET A 1 5.50 -22.88 1.44
CA MET A 1 5.93 -22.15 2.65
C MET A 1 4.85 -22.25 3.72
N SER A 2 5.22 -22.28 4.99
CA SER A 2 4.25 -22.34 6.09
C SER A 2 3.38 -21.07 6.12
N PRO A 3 2.09 -21.15 6.49
CA PRO A 3 1.20 -19.99 6.60
C PRO A 3 1.78 -18.78 7.37
N PRO A 4 2.47 -18.96 8.52
CA PRO A 4 3.03 -17.83 9.26
C PRO A 4 4.25 -17.18 8.58
N SER A 5 5.08 -17.95 7.88
CA SER A 5 6.25 -17.39 7.18
C SER A 5 5.86 -16.49 6.00
N ARG A 6 4.74 -16.78 5.33
CA ARG A 6 4.19 -15.93 4.25
C ARG A 6 3.76 -14.56 4.73
N ILE A 7 3.12 -14.49 5.91
CA ILE A 7 2.66 -13.22 6.50
C ILE A 7 3.86 -12.39 6.93
N LEU A 8 4.85 -13.00 7.58
CA LEU A 8 6.09 -12.34 7.96
C LEU A 8 6.84 -11.77 6.76
N LEU A 9 6.98 -12.54 5.67
CA LEU A 9 7.64 -12.08 4.46
C LEU A 9 6.88 -10.91 3.83
N ARG A 10 5.54 -10.99 3.76
CA ARG A 10 4.70 -9.90 3.26
C ARG A 10 4.88 -8.63 4.09
N LEU A 11 4.85 -8.76 5.41
CA LEU A 11 5.06 -7.63 6.32
C LEU A 11 6.44 -7.00 6.12
N LEU A 12 7.48 -7.82 6.00
CA LEU A 12 8.85 -7.34 5.80
C LEU A 12 9.00 -6.63 4.45
N CYS A 13 8.39 -7.15 3.39
CA CYS A 13 8.32 -6.46 2.09
C CYS A 13 7.55 -5.14 2.17
N ASN A 14 6.41 -5.10 2.88
CA ASN A 14 5.63 -3.87 3.05
C ASN A 14 6.39 -2.81 3.85
N LEU A 15 7.14 -3.22 4.88
CA LEU A 15 8.02 -2.33 5.65
C LEU A 15 9.14 -1.77 4.78
N LEU A 16 9.84 -2.62 4.04
CA LEU A 16 10.90 -2.19 3.11
C LEU A 16 10.35 -1.26 2.02
N PHE A 17 9.14 -1.54 1.54
CA PHE A 17 8.49 -0.72 0.53
C PHE A 17 8.15 0.68 1.07
N ILE A 18 7.59 0.78 2.27
CA ILE A 18 7.31 2.08 2.88
C ILE A 18 8.59 2.82 3.21
N TRP A 19 9.59 2.13 3.77
CA TRP A 19 10.91 2.72 3.98
C TRP A 19 11.49 3.29 2.69
N GLY A 20 11.44 2.53 1.59
CA GLY A 20 11.87 2.98 0.27
C GLY A 20 11.05 4.15 -0.28
N LEU A 21 9.73 4.17 -0.04
CA LEU A 21 8.89 5.31 -0.40
C LEU A 21 9.28 6.57 0.38
N THR A 22 9.56 6.46 1.68
CA THR A 22 10.04 7.60 2.46
C THR A 22 11.39 8.12 1.99
N GLU A 23 12.33 7.23 1.63
CA GLU A 23 13.69 7.64 1.29
C GLU A 23 13.80 8.17 -0.15
N TYR A 24 13.21 7.45 -1.11
CA TYR A 24 13.36 7.73 -2.54
C TYR A 24 12.19 8.51 -3.15
N ALA A 25 11.01 8.44 -2.51
CA ALA A 25 9.80 9.08 -3.00
C ALA A 25 9.24 10.13 -2.00
N ALA A 26 10.11 10.75 -1.19
CA ALA A 26 9.75 11.82 -0.25
C ALA A 26 8.99 12.99 -0.90
N GLN A 27 9.18 13.21 -2.22
CA GLN A 27 8.48 14.21 -3.01
C GLN A 27 7.01 13.87 -3.27
N LEU A 28 6.67 12.57 -3.23
CA LEU A 28 5.33 12.02 -3.50
C LEU A 28 4.62 11.62 -2.20
N PHE A 29 5.37 11.09 -1.24
CA PHE A 29 4.87 10.52 0.00
C PHE A 29 5.71 11.02 1.17
N LEU A 30 5.11 11.88 2.00
CA LEU A 30 5.74 12.40 3.19
C LEU A 30 5.21 11.66 4.41
N LEU A 31 6.13 11.01 5.13
CA LEU A 31 5.88 10.33 6.38
C LEU A 31 6.77 10.94 7.46
N THR A 32 6.17 11.58 8.45
CA THR A 32 6.88 12.05 9.65
C THR A 32 6.56 11.15 10.83
N GLY A 33 7.51 11.04 11.76
CA GLY A 33 7.45 10.11 12.90
C GLY A 33 8.58 9.07 12.92
N GLY A 34 9.43 9.01 11.88
CA GLY A 34 10.63 8.17 11.86
C GLY A 34 10.35 6.66 11.81
N LEU A 35 11.17 5.86 12.50
CA LEU A 35 11.03 4.41 12.56
C LEU A 35 9.65 3.89 13.02
N PRO A 36 9.01 4.42 14.09
CA PRO A 36 7.70 3.93 14.52
C PRO A 36 6.61 4.18 13.47
N ALA A 37 6.70 5.29 12.71
CA ALA A 37 5.76 5.58 11.63
C ALA A 37 5.82 4.53 10.51
N ILE A 38 7.02 4.11 10.11
CA ILE A 38 7.20 3.06 9.10
C ILE A 38 6.62 1.74 9.57
N LEU A 39 6.82 1.39 10.84
CA LEU A 39 6.27 0.17 11.45
C LEU A 39 4.75 0.17 11.45
N ILE A 40 4.13 1.27 11.90
CA ILE A 40 2.67 1.40 11.98
C ILE A 40 2.06 1.32 10.58
N ILE A 41 2.56 2.09 9.61
CA ILE A 41 2.02 2.09 8.26
C ILE A 41 2.30 0.76 7.55
N GLY A 42 3.46 0.13 7.77
CA GLY A 42 3.74 -1.20 7.21
C GLY A 42 2.83 -2.29 7.75
N PHE A 43 2.53 -2.24 9.05
CA PHE A 43 1.55 -3.14 9.65
C PHE A 43 0.15 -2.86 9.11
N LEU A 44 -0.24 -1.59 9.01
CA LEU A 44 -1.54 -1.16 8.50
C LEU A 44 -1.74 -1.57 7.05
N LEU A 45 -0.73 -1.36 6.21
CA LEU A 45 -0.74 -1.77 4.81
C LEU A 45 -0.89 -3.29 4.70
N THR A 46 -0.20 -4.05 5.55
CA THR A 46 -0.32 -5.51 5.60
C THR A 46 -1.72 -5.94 6.04
N ALA A 47 -2.32 -5.24 7.01
CA ALA A 47 -3.70 -5.49 7.43
C ALA A 47 -4.70 -5.19 6.32
N ILE A 48 -4.53 -4.08 5.59
CA ILE A 48 -5.34 -3.72 4.41
C ILE A 48 -5.20 -4.80 3.32
N ASP A 49 -3.99 -5.28 3.06
CA ASP A 49 -3.74 -6.32 2.07
C ASP A 49 -4.38 -7.67 2.43
N LEU A 50 -4.48 -7.98 3.72
CA LEU A 50 -5.01 -9.25 4.18
C LEU A 50 -6.53 -9.21 4.32
N LEU A 51 -7.05 -8.09 4.82
CA LEU A 51 -8.47 -7.92 5.11
C LEU A 51 -9.23 -7.29 3.97
N ILE A 52 -8.74 -6.23 3.33
CA ILE A 52 -9.53 -5.42 2.38
C ILE A 52 -9.30 -5.85 0.93
N CYS A 53 -8.06 -6.14 0.52
CA CYS A 53 -7.76 -6.61 -0.84
C CYS A 53 -8.62 -7.80 -1.32
N PRO A 54 -8.96 -8.82 -0.51
CA PRO A 54 -9.88 -9.87 -0.96
C PRO A 54 -11.29 -9.35 -1.25
N PHE A 55 -11.85 -8.45 -0.41
CA PHE A 55 -13.16 -7.85 -0.66
C PHE A 55 -13.13 -6.90 -1.87
N LEU A 56 -12.07 -6.11 -2.02
CA LEU A 56 -11.86 -5.27 -3.19
C LEU A 56 -11.83 -6.11 -4.46
N THR A 57 -11.09 -7.22 -4.46
CA THR A 57 -11.01 -8.13 -5.62
C THR A 57 -12.37 -8.76 -5.94
N PHE A 58 -13.19 -9.04 -4.92
CA PHE A 58 -14.55 -9.53 -5.12
C PHE A 58 -15.46 -8.45 -5.72
N LEU A 59 -15.38 -7.21 -5.22
CA LEU A 59 -16.16 -6.09 -5.72
C LEU A 59 -15.76 -5.68 -7.14
N THR A 60 -14.47 -5.75 -7.46
CA THR A 60 -13.93 -5.44 -8.79
C THR A 60 -13.87 -6.67 -9.73
N PHE A 61 -14.40 -7.80 -9.30
CA PHE A 61 -14.54 -9.01 -10.13
C PHE A 61 -15.17 -8.74 -11.51
N PRO A 62 -16.28 -7.97 -11.65
CA PRO A 62 -16.84 -7.67 -12.97
C PRO A 62 -15.86 -6.88 -13.86
N LEU A 63 -15.05 -5.98 -13.29
CA LEU A 63 -14.01 -5.25 -14.03
C LEU A 63 -12.87 -6.16 -14.49
N ARG A 64 -12.52 -7.17 -13.69
CA ARG A 64 -11.43 -8.11 -13.98
C ARG A 64 -11.62 -8.86 -15.29
N LEU A 65 -12.86 -9.13 -15.69
CA LEU A 65 -13.20 -9.85 -16.91
C LEU A 65 -12.94 -9.03 -18.19
N PHE A 66 -12.99 -7.71 -18.10
CA PHE A 66 -12.79 -6.83 -19.25
C PHE A 66 -11.40 -6.19 -19.30
N LEU A 67 -10.83 -5.80 -18.16
CA LEU A 67 -9.51 -5.14 -18.09
C LEU A 67 -8.71 -5.55 -16.85
N SER A 68 -7.93 -6.63 -16.98
CA SER A 68 -7.08 -7.14 -15.88
C SER A 68 -6.11 -6.08 -15.34
N LEU A 69 -5.47 -5.28 -16.21
CA LEU A 69 -4.53 -4.24 -15.81
C LEU A 69 -5.23 -3.09 -15.06
N LEU A 70 -6.39 -2.67 -15.53
CA LEU A 70 -7.17 -1.60 -14.90
C LEU A 70 -7.63 -2.03 -13.50
N ASN A 71 -8.00 -3.31 -13.34
CA ASN A 71 -8.40 -3.86 -12.05
C ASN A 71 -7.27 -3.76 -11.00
N ILE A 72 -6.03 -4.08 -11.37
CA ILE A 72 -4.88 -3.96 -10.46
C ILE A 72 -4.71 -2.50 -10.04
N LEU A 73 -4.72 -1.57 -11.00
CA LEU A 73 -4.63 -0.13 -10.74
C LEU A 73 -5.72 0.37 -9.78
N VAL A 74 -6.97 -0.06 -9.96
CA VAL A 74 -8.10 0.33 -9.10
C VAL A 74 -7.94 -0.20 -7.68
N ILE A 75 -7.55 -1.47 -7.52
CA ILE A 75 -7.34 -2.08 -6.20
C ILE A 75 -6.19 -1.36 -5.47
N SER A 76 -5.07 -1.12 -6.15
CA SER A 76 -3.92 -0.41 -5.58
C SER A 76 -4.23 1.05 -5.24
N GLY A 77 -5.04 1.71 -6.06
CA GLY A 77 -5.51 3.07 -5.77
C GLY A 77 -6.44 3.13 -4.57
N LEU A 78 -7.36 2.16 -4.44
CA LEU A 78 -8.26 2.05 -3.29
C LEU A 78 -7.51 1.70 -2.01
N SER A 79 -6.55 0.76 -2.07
CA SER A 79 -5.74 0.40 -0.89
C SER A 79 -4.91 1.58 -0.40
N LEU A 80 -4.29 2.33 -1.30
CA LEU A 80 -3.60 3.59 -0.99
C LEU A 80 -4.55 4.63 -0.41
N GLY A 81 -5.74 4.81 -1.00
CA GLY A 81 -6.75 5.74 -0.49
C GLY A 81 -7.16 5.42 0.95
N ILE A 82 -7.35 4.14 1.26
CA ILE A 82 -7.67 3.66 2.61
C ILE A 82 -6.47 3.86 3.56
N LEU A 83 -5.24 3.59 3.11
CA LEU A 83 -4.03 3.82 3.89
C LEU A 83 -3.90 5.29 4.29
N VAL A 84 -4.17 6.21 3.35
CA VAL A 84 -4.13 7.66 3.61
C VAL A 84 -5.25 8.06 4.55
N PHE A 85 -6.45 7.55 4.33
CA PHE A 85 -7.60 7.83 5.19
C PHE A 85 -7.33 7.42 6.63
N LEU A 86 -6.86 6.19 6.85
CA LEU A 86 -6.49 5.70 8.17
C LEU A 86 -5.25 6.42 8.73
N GLY A 87 -4.27 6.73 7.89
CA GLY A 87 -3.06 7.45 8.25
C GLY A 87 -3.32 8.87 8.75
N ARG A 88 -4.39 9.51 8.29
CA ARG A 88 -4.84 10.83 8.75
C ARG A 88 -5.57 10.81 10.09
N GLU A 89 -6.13 9.66 10.46
CA GLU A 89 -6.84 9.49 11.74
C GLU A 89 -5.87 9.35 12.91
N PHE A 90 -4.59 9.05 12.65
CA PHE A 90 -3.55 9.05 13.67
C PHE A 90 -3.17 10.48 14.07
N SER A 91 -2.98 10.71 15.37
CA SER A 91 -2.49 11.99 15.89
C SER A 91 -1.14 12.35 15.27
N SER A 92 -1.03 13.60 14.82
CA SER A 92 0.18 14.18 14.24
C SER A 92 1.43 14.13 15.13
N GLU A 93 1.26 13.91 16.44
CA GLU A 93 2.38 13.68 17.37
C GLU A 93 3.09 12.34 17.15
N ILE A 94 2.38 11.34 16.61
CA ILE A 94 2.89 9.97 16.44
C ILE A 94 3.29 9.72 14.99
N LEU A 95 2.51 10.26 14.05
CA LEU A 95 2.64 10.01 12.61
C LEU A 95 1.97 11.15 11.85
N THR A 96 2.63 11.70 10.82
CA THR A 96 1.90 12.42 9.76
C THR A 96 2.12 11.72 8.43
N LEU A 97 1.04 11.27 7.80
CA LEU A 97 1.06 10.70 6.46
C LEU A 97 0.39 11.68 5.50
N THR A 98 1.18 12.29 4.63
CA THR A 98 0.71 13.23 3.62
C THR A 98 1.19 12.80 2.25
N ILE A 99 0.26 12.68 1.31
CA ILE A 99 0.61 12.60 -0.12
C ILE A 99 0.83 14.03 -0.59
N ILE A 100 2.06 14.31 -0.99
CA ILE A 100 2.46 15.61 -1.52
C ILE A 100 2.45 15.45 -3.04
N GLY A 101 1.62 16.24 -3.73
CA GLY A 101 1.62 16.24 -5.18
C GLY A 101 0.26 16.52 -5.82
N GLY A 102 0.31 16.71 -7.13
CA GLY A 102 -0.87 16.87 -7.97
C GLY A 102 -1.42 15.53 -8.48
N VAL A 103 -2.34 15.60 -9.43
CA VAL A 103 -2.95 14.42 -10.06
C VAL A 103 -1.89 13.47 -10.64
N ARG A 104 -0.82 14.00 -11.23
CA ARG A 104 0.28 13.21 -11.81
C ARG A 104 1.02 12.37 -10.77
N ASP A 105 1.26 12.94 -9.60
CA ASP A 105 2.00 12.31 -8.52
C ASP A 105 1.19 11.18 -7.87
N ILE A 106 -0.13 11.38 -7.75
CA ILE A 106 -1.07 10.33 -7.35
C ILE A 106 -1.02 9.15 -8.33
N PHE A 107 -1.04 9.41 -9.64
CA PHE A 107 -0.92 8.35 -10.64
C PHE A 107 0.40 7.58 -10.54
N LEU A 108 1.53 8.28 -10.30
CA LEU A 108 2.83 7.63 -10.09
C LEU A 108 2.81 6.77 -8.81
N LEU A 109 2.24 7.27 -7.72
CA LEU A 109 2.13 6.52 -6.46
C LEU A 109 1.28 5.26 -6.63
N ILE A 110 0.15 5.37 -7.34
CA ILE A 110 -0.70 4.21 -7.65
C ILE A 110 0.06 3.20 -8.53
N ALA A 111 0.84 3.67 -9.51
CA ALA A 111 1.66 2.79 -10.35
C ALA A 111 2.73 2.05 -9.52
N ILE A 112 3.39 2.73 -8.58
CA ILE A 112 4.38 2.13 -7.68
C ILE A 112 3.72 1.10 -6.74
N PHE A 113 2.55 1.41 -6.18
CA PHE A 113 1.77 0.46 -5.38
C PHE A 113 1.30 -0.75 -6.20
N SER A 114 0.87 -0.54 -7.45
CA SER A 114 0.49 -1.60 -8.38
C SER A 114 1.67 -2.52 -8.72
N LEU A 115 2.87 -1.96 -8.87
CA LEU A 115 4.10 -2.74 -9.05
C LEU A 115 4.39 -3.60 -7.80
N ARG A 116 4.26 -3.03 -6.60
CA ARG A 116 4.40 -3.75 -5.32
C ARG A 116 3.38 -4.86 -5.17
N ASP A 117 2.12 -4.61 -5.49
CA ASP A 117 1.04 -5.60 -5.48
C ASP A 117 1.36 -6.77 -6.41
N THR A 118 1.85 -6.46 -7.61
CA THR A 118 2.25 -7.48 -8.59
C THR A 118 3.43 -8.28 -8.10
N PHE A 119 4.44 -7.62 -7.51
CA PHE A 119 5.62 -8.28 -6.94
C PHE A 119 5.26 -9.23 -5.79
N LEU A 120 4.41 -8.78 -4.86
CA LEU A 120 3.96 -9.62 -3.74
C LEU A 120 3.10 -10.80 -4.18
N ARG A 121 2.29 -10.65 -5.24
CA ARG A 121 1.56 -11.77 -5.83
C ARG A 121 2.52 -12.81 -6.43
N PHE A 122 3.59 -12.37 -7.08
CA PHE A 122 4.55 -13.28 -7.72
C PHE A 122 5.45 -14.01 -6.72
N PHE A 123 5.87 -13.34 -5.64
CA PHE A 123 6.82 -13.90 -4.66
C PHE A 123 6.18 -14.58 -3.45
N VAL A 124 4.95 -14.23 -3.07
CA VAL A 124 4.35 -14.64 -1.78
C VAL A 124 3.15 -15.57 -1.93
N GLN A 125 2.51 -15.66 -3.11
CA GLN A 125 1.44 -16.63 -3.38
C GLN A 125 2.00 -18.03 -3.61
#